data_AF-A0A4Y9JAP3-F1
#
_entry.id   AF-A0A4Y9JAP3-F1
#
_cell.length_a   1.000
_cell.length_b   1.000
_cell.length_c   1.000
_cell.angle_alpha   90.00
_cell.angle_beta   90.00
_cell.angle_gamma   90.00
#
_symmetry.space_group_name_H-M   'P 1'
#
loop_
_entity.id
_entity.type
_entity.pdbx_description
1 polymer ?
#
loop_
_entity_poly.entity_id
_entity_poly.type
_entity_poly.pdbx_seq_one_letter_code
_entity_poly.pdbx_strand_id
1 'polypeptide(L)'
;MKGQGTNSHQYTNHLSGWLGDITLGNISLNNPDYKADLDAVNIVALMKQNNSDYATASTQYYDGIAAGRYNRADLFVKNNGGLSNIKQTIYGTVGIKANSDGDALIQLRTKNPVAYNFIGHLVRHKSDYSE
;
A
#
# COMPACT_ATOMS: atom_id res chain seq x y z
N MET A 1 23.08 6.60 -32.55
CA MET A 1 22.44 7.22 -31.36
C MET A 1 21.56 6.17 -30.70
N LYS A 2 21.89 5.71 -29.48
CA LYS A 2 21.04 4.80 -28.70
C LYS A 2 19.99 5.65 -27.99
N GLY A 3 18.71 5.40 -28.27
CA GLY A 3 17.59 6.10 -27.64
C GLY A 3 17.59 5.85 -26.14
N GLN A 4 17.62 6.94 -25.37
CA GLN A 4 17.39 6.92 -23.94
C GLN A 4 15.92 6.58 -23.69
N GLY A 5 15.64 5.36 -23.24
CA GLY A 5 14.34 4.98 -22.70
C GLY A 5 14.14 5.68 -21.36
N THR A 6 13.51 6.85 -21.38
CA THR A 6 13.30 7.68 -20.19
C THR A 6 12.06 7.22 -19.43
N ASN A 7 12.27 6.87 -18.15
CA ASN A 7 11.40 6.99 -16.96
C ASN A 7 9.94 6.50 -16.95
N SER A 8 9.24 6.34 -18.06
CA SER A 8 7.82 5.98 -18.10
C SER A 8 7.55 4.60 -17.47
N HIS A 9 8.39 3.60 -17.76
CA HIS A 9 8.24 2.25 -17.21
C HIS A 9 8.32 2.19 -15.67
N GLN A 10 9.06 3.09 -15.02
CA GLN A 10 9.12 3.11 -13.56
C GLN A 10 7.85 3.71 -12.96
N TYR A 11 7.32 4.80 -13.54
CA TYR A 11 6.04 5.38 -13.12
C TYR A 11 4.85 4.42 -13.34
N THR A 12 4.82 3.67 -14.45
CA THR A 12 3.76 2.70 -14.72
C THR A 12 3.76 1.52 -13.71
N ASN A 13 4.93 1.11 -13.23
CA ASN A 13 5.07 -0.01 -12.28
C ASN A 13 4.77 0.40 -10.82
N HIS A 14 4.95 1.68 -10.48
CA HIS A 14 4.57 2.21 -9.16
C HIS A 14 3.07 2.46 -9.01
N LEU A 15 2.34 2.63 -10.13
CA LEU A 15 0.88 2.82 -10.13
C LEU A 15 0.09 1.50 -10.25
N SER A 16 0.75 0.35 -10.42
CA SER A 16 0.07 -0.95 -10.43
C SER A 16 -0.07 -1.50 -9.01
N GLY A 17 -1.31 -1.64 -8.53
CA GLY A 17 -1.67 -2.13 -7.19
C GLY A 17 -2.11 -1.00 -6.25
N TRP A 18 -1.97 -1.23 -4.94
CA TRP A 18 -2.48 -0.37 -3.87
C TRP A 18 -2.27 1.14 -4.04
N LEU A 19 -1.13 1.56 -4.58
CA LEU A 19 -0.84 3.00 -4.76
C LEU A 19 -1.70 3.61 -5.87
N GLY A 20 -1.93 2.87 -6.96
CA GLY A 20 -2.81 3.31 -8.04
C GLY A 20 -4.24 3.45 -7.57
N ASP A 21 -4.76 2.42 -6.89
CA ASP A 21 -6.14 2.34 -6.42
C ASP A 21 -6.50 3.45 -5.44
N ILE A 22 -5.54 3.90 -4.63
CA ILE A 22 -5.78 5.00 -3.69
C ILE A 22 -5.40 6.39 -4.22
N THR A 23 -4.63 6.52 -5.31
CA THR A 23 -4.14 7.84 -5.79
C THR A 23 -4.70 8.31 -7.13
N LEU A 24 -5.13 7.41 -8.01
CA LEU A 24 -5.69 7.76 -9.31
C LEU A 24 -7.21 7.95 -9.18
N GLY A 25 -7.61 9.21 -8.98
CA GLY A 25 -8.98 9.61 -8.68
C GLY A 25 -10.01 9.13 -9.71
N ASN A 26 -10.78 8.12 -9.32
CA ASN A 26 -12.17 7.84 -9.69
C ASN A 26 -12.69 6.50 -9.15
N ILE A 27 -11.89 5.78 -8.36
CA ILE A 27 -12.22 4.44 -7.88
C ILE A 27 -12.38 4.50 -6.35
N SER A 28 -13.54 4.08 -5.86
CA SER A 28 -13.76 3.84 -4.43
C SER A 28 -12.99 2.59 -4.03
N LEU A 29 -12.08 2.71 -3.07
CA LEU A 29 -11.46 1.53 -2.46
C LEU A 29 -12.49 0.84 -1.56
N ASN A 30 -12.88 -0.39 -1.91
CA ASN A 30 -13.75 -1.21 -1.06
C ASN A 30 -12.93 -2.18 -0.21
N ASN A 31 -13.60 -2.94 0.67
CA ASN A 31 -12.94 -3.91 1.54
C ASN A 31 -12.24 -5.06 0.79
N PRO A 32 -12.86 -5.70 -0.22
CA PRO A 32 -12.17 -6.65 -1.09
C PRO A 32 -10.85 -6.10 -1.69
N ASP A 33 -10.89 -4.89 -2.26
CA ASP A 33 -9.73 -4.27 -2.92
C ASP A 33 -8.61 -4.00 -1.90
N TYR A 34 -8.96 -3.37 -0.77
CA TYR A 34 -8.03 -3.13 0.33
C TYR A 34 -7.32 -4.41 0.79
N LYS A 35 -8.06 -5.51 0.94
CA LYS A 35 -7.49 -6.79 1.38
C LYS A 35 -6.59 -7.38 0.30
N ALA A 36 -7.04 -7.39 -0.94
CA ALA A 36 -6.28 -7.94 -2.06
C ALA A 36 -4.94 -7.22 -2.23
N ASP A 37 -4.94 -5.90 -2.13
CA ASP A 37 -3.75 -5.05 -2.19
C ASP A 37 -2.75 -5.33 -1.09
N LEU A 38 -3.22 -5.40 0.16
CA LEU A 38 -2.35 -5.68 1.31
C LEU A 38 -1.82 -7.12 1.25
N ASP A 39 -2.67 -8.07 0.87
CA ASP A 39 -2.33 -9.50 0.75
C ASP A 39 -1.30 -9.73 -0.34
N ALA A 40 -1.43 -9.08 -1.50
CA ALA A 40 -0.47 -9.19 -2.60
C ALA A 40 0.94 -8.77 -2.15
N VAL A 41 1.07 -7.63 -1.46
CA VAL A 41 2.37 -7.17 -0.97
C VAL A 41 2.94 -8.13 0.08
N ASN A 42 2.10 -8.60 1.01
CA ASN A 42 2.54 -9.48 2.08
C ASN A 42 3.00 -10.85 1.57
N ILE A 43 2.27 -11.44 0.63
CA ILE A 43 2.62 -12.72 0.02
C ILE A 43 3.92 -12.59 -0.78
N VAL A 44 4.08 -11.53 -1.59
CA VAL A 44 5.32 -11.30 -2.35
C VAL A 44 6.51 -11.09 -1.42
N ALA A 45 6.33 -10.41 -0.28
CA ALA A 45 7.38 -10.25 0.71
C ALA A 45 7.80 -11.60 1.33
N LEU A 46 6.83 -12.46 1.66
CA LEU A 46 7.11 -13.82 2.17
C LEU A 46 7.81 -14.70 1.14
N MET A 47 7.39 -14.65 -0.13
CA MET A 47 8.06 -15.35 -1.23
C MET A 47 9.54 -14.98 -1.29
N LYS A 48 9.86 -13.67 -1.22
CA LYS A 48 11.24 -13.17 -1.25
C LYS A 48 12.02 -13.56 0.00
N GLN A 49 11.42 -13.42 1.19
CA GLN A 49 12.08 -13.69 2.46
C GLN A 49 12.44 -15.18 2.61
N ASN A 50 11.55 -16.08 2.19
CA ASN A 50 11.69 -17.51 2.41
C ASN A 50 12.15 -18.26 1.15
N ASN A 51 12.40 -17.54 0.05
CA ASN A 51 12.70 -18.10 -1.27
C ASN A 51 11.68 -19.19 -1.68
N SER A 52 10.39 -18.91 -1.47
CA SER A 52 9.30 -19.84 -1.69
C SER A 52 8.44 -19.45 -2.89
N ASP A 53 7.79 -20.43 -3.50
CA ASP A 53 6.77 -20.17 -4.52
C ASP A 53 5.52 -19.48 -3.92
N TYR A 54 4.63 -19.04 -4.82
CA TYR A 54 3.40 -18.35 -4.46
C TYR A 54 2.46 -19.21 -3.61
N ALA A 55 2.28 -20.49 -3.96
CA ALA A 55 1.35 -21.36 -3.26
C ALA A 55 1.77 -21.59 -1.80
N THR A 56 3.07 -21.79 -1.58
CA THR A 56 3.68 -21.96 -0.27
C THR A 56 3.58 -20.67 0.55
N ALA A 57 3.95 -19.53 -0.03
CA ALA A 57 3.88 -18.24 0.67
C ALA A 57 2.44 -17.82 1.01
N SER A 58 1.51 -18.06 0.09
CA SER A 58 0.08 -17.78 0.28
C SER A 58 -0.51 -18.63 1.40
N THR A 59 -0.22 -19.93 1.41
CA THR A 59 -0.63 -20.83 2.51
C THR A 59 -0.06 -20.35 3.85
N GLN A 60 1.25 -20.10 3.91
CA GLN A 60 1.90 -19.60 5.13
C GLN A 60 1.29 -18.28 5.63
N TYR A 61 0.95 -17.39 4.70
CA TYR A 61 0.36 -16.09 5.01
C TYR A 61 -1.03 -16.23 5.63
N TYR A 62 -1.93 -16.96 4.99
CA TYR A 62 -3.31 -17.13 5.48
C TYR A 62 -3.37 -17.99 6.74
N ASP A 63 -2.52 -19.02 6.88
CA ASP A 63 -2.36 -19.77 8.14
C ASP A 63 -1.84 -18.87 9.26
N GLY A 64 -0.99 -17.90 8.94
CA GLY A 64 -0.50 -16.91 9.88
C GLY A 64 -1.60 -15.96 10.36
N ILE A 65 -2.47 -15.49 9.47
CA ILE A 65 -3.66 -14.69 9.82
C ILE A 65 -4.62 -15.52 10.68
N ALA A 66 -4.96 -16.73 10.25
CA ALA A 66 -5.92 -17.60 10.94
C ALA A 66 -5.44 -17.96 12.36
N ALA A 67 -4.13 -18.16 12.54
CA ALA A 67 -3.52 -18.42 13.84
C ALA A 67 -3.30 -17.14 14.69
N GLY A 68 -3.68 -15.95 14.21
CA GLY A 68 -3.45 -14.68 14.90
C GLY A 68 -1.98 -14.25 14.97
N ARG A 69 -1.08 -14.91 14.22
CA ARG A 69 0.35 -14.57 14.15
C ARG A 69 0.61 -13.33 13.29
N TYR A 70 -0.26 -13.08 12.31
CA TYR A 70 -0.17 -11.92 11.42
C TYR A 70 -1.42 -11.06 11.51
N ASN A 71 -1.22 -9.75 11.59
CA ASN A 71 -2.21 -8.76 11.22
C ASN A 71 -1.86 -8.25 9.81
N ARG A 72 -2.88 -8.18 8.94
CA ARG A 72 -2.72 -7.83 7.53
C ARG A 72 -2.10 -6.44 7.34
N ALA A 73 -2.60 -5.43 8.06
CA ALA A 73 -2.11 -4.06 7.99
C ALA A 73 -0.71 -3.92 8.59
N ASP A 74 -0.42 -4.60 9.70
CA ASP A 74 0.90 -4.52 10.34
C ASP A 74 1.99 -5.11 9.45
N LEU A 75 1.70 -6.26 8.85
CA LEU A 75 2.64 -6.91 7.95
C LEU A 75 2.85 -6.06 6.69
N PHE A 76 1.78 -5.45 6.17
CA PHE A 76 1.89 -4.53 5.03
C PHE A 76 2.75 -3.30 5.35
N VAL A 77 2.53 -2.68 6.50
CA VAL A 77 3.32 -1.53 6.96
C VAL A 77 4.79 -1.91 7.10
N LYS A 78 5.07 -3.06 7.72
CA LYS A 78 6.43 -3.60 7.84
C LYS A 78 7.08 -3.82 6.47
N ASN A 79 6.37 -4.46 5.54
CA ASN A 79 6.89 -4.84 4.23
C ASN A 79 7.08 -3.64 3.29
N ASN A 80 6.43 -2.51 3.56
CA ASN A 80 6.63 -1.24 2.85
C ASN A 80 7.59 -0.28 3.57
N GLY A 81 8.44 -0.76 4.48
CA GLY A 81 9.44 0.10 5.14
C GLY A 81 8.87 1.05 6.20
N GLY A 82 7.67 0.76 6.71
CA GLY A 82 7.02 1.50 7.78
C GLY A 82 6.04 2.57 7.31
N LEU A 83 5.23 3.06 8.25
CA LEU A 83 4.14 4.00 7.97
C LEU A 83 4.64 5.33 7.40
N SER A 84 5.81 5.79 7.84
CA SER A 84 6.43 7.02 7.31
C SER A 84 6.75 6.90 5.83
N ASN A 85 7.26 5.74 5.39
CA ASN A 85 7.59 5.53 3.97
C ASN A 85 6.31 5.51 3.13
N ILE A 86 5.27 4.79 3.56
CA ILE A 86 3.96 4.75 2.89
C ILE A 86 3.39 6.16 2.74
N LYS A 87 3.36 6.95 3.82
CA LYS A 87 2.86 8.33 3.79
C LYS A 87 3.63 9.20 2.81
N GLN A 88 4.96 9.15 2.83
CA GLN A 88 5.80 9.92 1.91
C GLN A 88 5.57 9.52 0.44
N THR A 89 5.44 8.22 0.15
CA THR A 89 5.08 7.73 -1.19
C THR A 89 3.73 8.30 -1.63
N ILE A 90 2.69 8.21 -0.80
CA ILE A 90 1.36 8.77 -1.11
C ILE A 90 1.43 10.29 -1.34
N TYR A 91 2.10 11.03 -0.46
CA TYR A 91 2.23 12.49 -0.59
C TYR A 91 2.94 12.88 -1.88
N GLY A 92 4.01 12.17 -2.25
CA GLY A 92 4.72 12.38 -3.50
C GLY A 92 3.80 12.14 -4.72
N THR A 93 3.08 11.02 -4.73
CA THR A 93 2.19 10.64 -5.84
C THR A 93 1.02 11.60 -5.99
N VAL A 94 0.39 12.04 -4.90
CA VAL A 94 -0.74 12.99 -4.92
C VAL A 94 -0.29 14.44 -5.17
N GLY A 95 1.01 14.73 -5.03
CA GLY A 95 1.53 16.09 -5.17
C GLY A 95 1.17 16.99 -3.98
N ILE A 96 1.29 16.45 -2.76
CA ILE A 96 1.15 17.20 -1.51
C ILE A 96 2.48 17.89 -1.19
N LYS A 97 2.41 19.19 -0.87
CA LYS A 97 3.58 19.98 -0.46
C LYS A 97 3.29 20.57 0.91
N ALA A 98 3.91 20.01 1.95
CA ALA A 98 3.69 20.44 3.33
C ALA A 98 4.99 20.37 4.13
N ASN A 99 5.08 21.21 5.16
CA ASN A 99 6.26 21.29 6.04
C ASN A 99 6.19 20.34 7.24
N SER A 100 5.04 19.71 7.46
CA SER A 100 4.81 18.75 8.55
C SER A 100 3.88 17.62 8.10
N ASP A 101 3.94 16.48 8.79
CA ASP A 101 3.03 15.33 8.57
C ASP A 101 1.56 15.71 8.79
N GLY A 102 1.29 16.54 9.82
CA GLY A 102 -0.06 17.02 10.13
C GLY A 102 -0.64 17.85 8.98
N ASP A 103 0.13 18.81 8.46
CA ASP A 103 -0.29 19.64 7.33
C ASP A 103 -0.47 18.81 6.06
N ALA A 104 0.41 17.82 5.83
CA ALA A 104 0.31 16.91 4.69
C ALA A 104 -0.98 16.08 4.75
N LEU A 105 -1.35 15.56 5.93
CA LEU A 105 -2.61 14.82 6.13
C LEU A 105 -3.85 15.70 5.92
N ILE A 106 -3.81 16.95 6.37
CA ILE A 106 -4.90 17.92 6.15
C ILE A 106 -5.08 18.18 4.65
N GLN A 107 -3.99 18.45 3.92
CA GLN A 107 -4.07 18.63 2.46
C GLN A 107 -4.52 17.35 1.75
N LEU A 108 -4.03 16.18 2.17
CA LEU A 108 -4.38 14.90 1.58
C LEU A 108 -5.87 14.62 1.74
N ARG A 109 -6.46 14.87 2.91
CA ARG A 109 -7.90 14.67 3.15
C ARG A 109 -8.75 15.43 2.12
N THR A 110 -8.35 16.65 1.78
CA THR A 110 -9.07 17.49 0.81
C THR A 110 -8.83 17.06 -0.63
N LYS A 111 -7.60 16.70 -1.00
CA LYS A 111 -7.25 16.35 -2.39
C LYS A 111 -7.62 14.91 -2.76
N ASN A 112 -7.47 13.99 -1.82
CA ASN A 112 -7.70 12.56 -2.03
C ASN A 112 -8.15 11.89 -0.70
N PRO A 113 -9.46 11.88 -0.42
CA PRO A 113 -10.00 11.29 0.80
C PRO A 113 -9.82 9.77 0.88
N VAL A 114 -9.74 9.07 -0.27
CA VAL A 114 -9.48 7.61 -0.31
C VAL A 114 -8.10 7.30 0.25
N ALA A 115 -7.05 7.97 -0.23
CA ALA A 115 -5.69 7.82 0.30
C ALA A 115 -5.59 8.23 1.78
N TYR A 116 -6.32 9.28 2.18
CA TYR A 116 -6.38 9.68 3.59
C TYR A 116 -7.01 8.59 4.47
N ASN A 117 -8.14 8.02 4.05
CA ASN A 117 -8.82 6.95 4.78
C ASN A 117 -7.98 5.67 4.82
N PHE A 118 -7.29 5.33 3.73
CA PHE A 118 -6.34 4.22 3.66
C PHE A 118 -5.25 4.35 4.74
N ILE A 119 -4.59 5.51 4.85
CA ILE A 119 -3.61 5.77 5.92
C ILE A 119 -4.27 5.60 7.30
N GLY A 120 -5.49 6.10 7.47
CA GLY A 120 -6.24 5.95 8.71
C GLY A 120 -6.54 4.50 9.10
N HIS A 121 -6.72 3.60 8.14
CA HIS A 121 -6.91 2.17 8.39
C HIS A 121 -5.60 1.51 8.83
N LEU A 122 -4.48 1.83 8.19
CA LEU A 122 -3.16 1.34 8.57
C LEU A 122 -2.75 1.80 9.98
N VAL A 123 -2.98 3.08 10.31
CA VAL A 123 -2.70 3.63 11.66
C VAL A 123 -3.48 2.90 12.75
N ARG A 124 -4.67 2.40 12.43
CA ARG A 124 -5.54 1.67 13.36
C ARG A 124 -5.34 0.16 13.29
N HIS A 125 -4.32 -0.32 12.59
CA HIS A 125 -4.00 -1.74 12.45
C HIS A 125 -5.18 -2.57 11.91
N LYS A 126 -6.04 -1.96 11.07
CA LYS A 126 -7.27 -2.58 10.58
C LYS A 126 -6.95 -3.60 9.48
N SER A 127 -7.34 -4.85 9.69
CA SER A 127 -7.21 -5.91 8.67
C SER A 127 -8.33 -5.90 7.62
N ASP A 128 -9.37 -5.08 7.82
CA ASP A 128 -10.50 -4.88 6.92
C ASP A 128 -10.76 -3.38 6.75
N TYR A 129 -11.26 -2.98 5.59
CA TYR A 129 -11.68 -1.61 5.29
C TYR A 129 -13.16 -1.40 5.65
N SER A 130 -13.44 -0.29 6.31
CA SER A 130 -14.80 0.20 6.59
C SER A 130 -14.79 1.71 6.40
N GLU A 131 -15.67 2.24 5.55
CA GLU A 131 -15.84 3.70 5.40
C GLU A 131 -16.19 4.40 6.72
#